data_AF-A0A371PAF1-F1
#
_entry.id   AF-A0A371PAF1-F1
#
_cell.length_a   1.000
_cell.length_b   1.000
_cell.length_c   1.000
_cell.angle_alpha   90.00
_cell.angle_beta   90.00
_cell.angle_gamma   90.00
#
_symmetry.space_group_name_H-M   'P 1'
#
loop_
_entity.id
_entity.type
_entity.pdbx_description
1 polymer ?
#
loop_
_entity_poly.entity_id
_entity_poly.type
_entity_poly.pdbx_seq_one_letter_code
_entity_poly.pdbx_strand_id
1 'polypeptide(L)' 'MNGKVALVTGVARGQGHSHALHLAKEGADIIGIDRLTDEPTIHYPLATADDLNETRALIQKLGRTAILS' A
#
# COMPACT_ATOMS: atom_id res chain seq x y z
N MET A 1 -8.98 14.39 -0.98
CA MET A 1 -8.63 13.72 0.30
C MET A 1 -7.61 14.48 1.18
N ASN A 2 -7.25 15.73 0.88
CA ASN A 2 -6.31 16.50 1.72
C ASN A 2 -6.66 16.50 3.22
N GLY A 3 -5.63 16.30 4.05
CA GLY A 3 -5.74 16.29 5.51
C GLY A 3 -6.39 15.02 6.10
N LYS A 4 -6.64 14.00 5.27
CA LYS A 4 -7.15 12.70 5.71
C LYS A 4 -6.02 11.67 5.75
N VAL A 5 -6.20 10.70 6.65
CA VAL A 5 -5.39 9.48 6.70
C VAL A 5 -6.30 8.32 6.30
N ALA A 6 -5.85 7.49 5.34
CA ALA A 6 -6.57 6.30 4.92
C ALA A 6 -5.83 5.03 5.37
N LEU A 7 -6.57 4.10 5.96
CA LEU A 7 -6.09 2.76 6.29
C LEU A 7 -6.40 1.80 5.14
N VAL A 8 -5.37 1.11 4.62
CA VAL A 8 -5.51 0.16 3.51
C VAL A 8 -4.91 -1.20 3.88
N THR A 9 -5.70 -2.26 3.78
CA THR A 9 -5.22 -3.65 3.92
C THR A 9 -4.90 -4.24 2.55
N GLY A 10 -3.89 -5.12 2.47
CA GLY A 10 -3.44 -5.66 1.17
C GLY A 10 -2.77 -4.58 0.32
N VAL A 11 -2.03 -3.67 0.95
CA VAL A 11 -1.52 -2.44 0.35
C VAL A 11 -0.36 -2.64 -0.62
N ALA A 12 0.38 -3.74 -0.52
CA ALA A 12 1.66 -3.91 -1.19
C ALA A 12 1.53 -4.14 -2.70
N ARG A 13 0.44 -4.77 -3.15
CA ARG A 13 0.20 -5.02 -4.59
C ARG A 13 -1.27 -5.07 -4.97
N GLY A 14 -1.54 -5.19 -6.27
CA GLY A 14 -2.89 -5.40 -6.78
C GLY A 14 -3.85 -4.26 -6.42
N GLN A 15 -5.04 -4.63 -5.93
CA GLN A 15 -6.09 -3.64 -5.67
C GLN A 15 -5.73 -2.70 -4.52
N GLY A 16 -5.25 -3.20 -3.37
CA GLY A 16 -4.94 -2.31 -2.24
C GLY A 16 -3.85 -1.29 -2.59
N HIS A 17 -2.81 -1.71 -3.32
CA HIS A 17 -1.82 -0.80 -3.91
C HIS A 17 -2.45 0.28 -4.78
N SER A 18 -3.29 -0.10 -5.75
CA SER A 18 -3.94 0.83 -6.67
C SER A 18 -4.80 1.86 -5.94
N HIS A 19 -5.57 1.42 -4.94
CA HIS A 19 -6.41 2.29 -4.12
C HIS A 19 -5.57 3.22 -3.25
N ALA A 20 -4.50 2.72 -2.62
CA ALA A 20 -3.59 3.55 -1.83
C ALA A 20 -2.95 4.67 -2.67
N LEU A 21 -2.48 4.36 -3.89
CA LEU A 21 -1.95 5.37 -4.79
C LEU A 21 -3.00 6.37 -5.24
N HIS A 22 -4.22 5.92 -5.54
CA HIS A 22 -5.29 6.84 -5.94
C HIS A 22 -5.66 7.78 -4.79
N LEU A 23 -5.83 7.27 -3.58
CA LEU A 23 -6.12 8.08 -2.39
C LEU A 23 -4.98 9.05 -2.07
N ALA A 24 -3.72 8.63 -2.24
CA ALA A 24 -2.55 9.48 -2.08
C ALA A 24 -2.50 10.61 -3.13
N LYS A 25 -2.84 10.32 -4.40
CA LYS A 25 -2.98 11.36 -5.45
C LYS A 25 -4.04 12.38 -5.10
N GLU A 26 -5.14 11.94 -4.48
CA GLU A 26 -6.19 12.80 -3.96
C GLU A 26 -5.79 13.54 -2.67
N GLY A 27 -4.58 13.32 -2.13
CA GLY A 27 -4.03 14.08 -1.02
C GLY A 27 -4.09 13.41 0.36
N ALA A 28 -4.49 12.13 0.44
CA ALA A 28 -4.46 11.38 1.70
C ALA A 28 -3.03 10.97 2.09
N ASP A 29 -2.75 10.92 3.38
CA ASP A 29 -1.66 10.12 3.93
C ASP A 29 -2.14 8.66 4.11
N ILE A 30 -1.23 7.70 4.00
CA ILE A 30 -1.57 6.28 3.98
C ILE A 30 -0.97 5.56 5.19
N ILE A 31 -1.80 4.82 5.89
CA ILE A 31 -1.39 3.72 6.77
C ILE A 31 -1.77 2.43 6.07
N GLY A 32 -0.85 1.49 5.92
CA GLY A 32 -1.11 0.27 5.18
C GLY A 32 -0.56 -0.98 5.85
N ILE A 33 -1.29 -2.08 5.71
CA ILE A 33 -0.91 -3.38 6.26
C ILE A 33 -1.02 -4.43 5.15
N ASP A 34 0.00 -5.27 4.99
CA ASP A 34 -0.05 -6.41 4.08
C ASP A 34 0.65 -7.65 4.66
N ARG A 35 0.27 -8.82 4.15
CA ARG A 35 0.95 -10.08 4.43
C ARG A 35 1.98 -10.33 3.35
N LEU A 36 3.24 -10.10 3.69
CA LEU A 36 4.38 -10.18 2.76
C LEU A 36 4.96 -11.60 2.63
N THR A 37 4.16 -12.62 2.91
CA THR A 37 4.57 -14.03 2.96
C THR A 37 3.44 -14.90 2.45
N ASP A 38 3.78 -15.93 1.67
CA ASP A 38 2.81 -16.85 1.11
C ASP A 38 2.03 -17.62 2.19
N GLU A 39 0.79 -17.97 1.86
CA GLU A 39 -0.09 -18.78 2.69
C GLU A 39 -0.37 -20.11 1.97
N PRO A 40 -0.20 -21.27 2.62
CA PRO A 40 -0.38 -22.59 2.01
C PRO A 40 -1.69 -22.81 1.23
N THR A 41 -2.78 -22.14 1.62
CA THR A 41 -4.09 -22.28 0.96
C THR A 41 -4.29 -21.32 -0.22
N ILE A 42 -3.32 -20.43 -0.50
CA ILE A 42 -3.39 -19.44 -1.57
C ILE A 42 -2.45 -19.86 -2.70
N HIS A 43 -3.01 -20.19 -3.86
CA HIS A 43 -2.28 -20.81 -4.97
C HIS A 43 -1.66 -19.78 -5.94
N TYR A 44 -1.31 -18.60 -5.44
CA TYR A 44 -0.58 -17.58 -6.18
C TYR A 44 0.38 -16.84 -5.22
N PRO A 45 1.52 -16.32 -5.71
CA PRO A 45 2.45 -15.59 -4.86
C PRO A 45 1.78 -14.38 -4.20
N LEU A 46 1.88 -14.27 -2.88
CA LEU A 46 1.50 -13.07 -2.13
C LEU A 46 2.53 -11.96 -2.34
N ALA A 47 2.26 -10.81 -1.73
CA ALA A 47 3.16 -9.68 -1.84
C ALA A 47 4.51 -9.98 -1.20
N THR A 48 5.55 -9.31 -1.68
CA THR A 48 6.89 -9.34 -1.13
C THR A 48 7.21 -8.04 -0.40
N ALA A 49 8.31 -8.01 0.35
CA ALA A 49 8.82 -6.77 0.94
C ALA A 49 9.15 -5.71 -0.12
N ASP A 50 9.57 -6.12 -1.32
CA ASP A 50 9.88 -5.21 -2.41
C ASP A 50 8.63 -4.54 -2.97
N ASP A 51 7.52 -5.29 -3.11
CA ASP A 51 6.22 -4.72 -3.49
C ASP A 51 5.75 -3.65 -2.49
N LEU A 52 5.92 -3.92 -1.19
CA LEU A 52 5.57 -2.96 -0.13
C LEU A 52 6.45 -1.71 -0.19
N ASN A 53 7.75 -1.87 -0.42
CA ASN A 53 8.70 -0.77 -0.53
C ASN A 53 8.46 0.07 -1.79
N GLU A 54 8.13 -0.54 -2.92
CA GLU A 54 7.74 0.17 -4.13
C GLU A 54 6.48 1.01 -3.89
N THR A 55 5.46 0.43 -3.27
CA THR A 55 4.23 1.15 -2.91
C THR A 55 4.54 2.35 -2.02
N ARG A 56 5.37 2.16 -0.99
CA ARG A 56 5.81 3.24 -0.10
C ARG A 56 6.49 4.37 -0.87
N ALA A 57 7.44 4.04 -1.73
CA ALA A 57 8.20 5.01 -2.51
C ALA A 57 7.29 5.81 -3.46
N LEU A 58 6.33 5.15 -4.11
CA LEU A 58 5.39 5.81 -5.01
C LEU A 58 4.44 6.77 -4.26
N ILE A 59 3.95 6.40 -3.08
CA ILE A 59 3.14 7.30 -2.24
C ILE A 59 3.97 8.51 -1.79
N GLN A 60 5.21 8.28 -1.34
CA GLN A 60 6.11 9.34 -0.91
C GLN A 60 6.49 10.29 -2.05
N LYS A 61 6.60 9.78 -3.29
CA LYS A 61 6.81 10.60 -4.50
C LYS A 61 5.65 11.56 -4.78
N LEU A 62 4.45 11.26 -4.30
CA LEU A 62 3.28 12.15 -4.34
C LEU A 62 3.28 13.18 -3.18
N GLY A 63 4.37 13.23 -2.41
CA GLY A 63 4.52 14.11 -1.25
C GLY A 63 3.60 13.74 -0.09
N ARG A 64 3.15 12.48 -0.01
CA ARG A 64 2.28 11.96 1.04
C ARG A 64 3.06 11.07 2.00
N THR A 65 2.61 11.01 3.25
CA THR A 65 3.17 10.10 4.26
C THR A 65 2.69 8.68 3.99
N ALA A 66 3.58 7.70 4.14
CA ALA A 66 3.26 6.28 4.04
C ALA A 66 3.88 5.51 5.21
N ILE A 67 3.03 5.00 6.11
CA ILE A 67 3.42 4.09 7.19
C ILE A 67 2.88 2.71 6.82
N LEU A 68 3.74 1.85 6.25
CA LEU A 68 3.35 0.53 5.75
C LEU A 68 4.06 -0.58 6.52
N SER A 69 3.32 -1.62 6.92
CA SER A 69 3.84 -2.82 7.60
C SER A 69 3.45 -4.11 6.88
#